data_AF-A0A1F2QIN8-F1
#
_entry.id   AF-A0A1F2QIN8-F1
#
_cell.length_a   1.000
_cell.length_b   1.000
_cell.length_c   1.000
_cell.angle_alpha   90.00
_cell.angle_beta   90.00
_cell.angle_gamma   90.00
#
_symmetry.space_group_name_H-M   'P 1'
#
loop_
_entity.id
_entity.type
_entity.pdbx_description
1 polymer ?
#
loop_
_entity_poly.entity_id
_entity_poly.type
_entity_poly.pdbx_seq_one_letter_code
_entity_poly.pdbx_strand_id
1 'polypeptide(L)'
;MPRCWLFLSDPESYHYDALFQKKREVWDGVFGALAQKYIAEIKRGDRILGYHTAPEKSVYCELRAASGAYQNPELKEKNLVLEVAPGRKLKRPVPLAELKANPKLEGMKLFRFFRPIAVSPLTAAEYKEILRLASR
;
A
#
# COMPACT_ATOMS: atom_id res chain seq x y z
N MET A 1 -6.14 -17.08 -4.33
CA MET A 1 -6.40 -15.67 -4.70
C MET A 1 -5.23 -14.82 -4.24
N PRO A 2 -4.79 -13.81 -5.01
CA PRO A 2 -3.72 -12.91 -4.58
C PRO A 2 -4.13 -12.16 -3.31
N ARG A 3 -3.20 -11.94 -2.38
CA ARG A 3 -3.45 -11.14 -1.19
C ARG A 3 -3.55 -9.67 -1.58
N CYS A 4 -4.27 -8.91 -0.75
CA CYS A 4 -4.47 -7.48 -0.95
C CYS A 4 -3.76 -6.73 0.18
N TRP A 5 -3.08 -5.66 -0.17
CA TRP A 5 -2.24 -4.88 0.74
C TRP A 5 -2.54 -3.38 0.57
N LEU A 6 -2.26 -2.61 1.62
CA LEU A 6 -2.30 -1.16 1.63
C LEU A 6 -0.89 -0.66 1.96
N PHE A 7 -0.32 0.13 1.06
CA PHE A 7 0.99 0.76 1.22
C PHE A 7 0.77 2.25 1.42
N LEU A 8 1.42 2.80 2.45
CA LEU A 8 1.36 4.21 2.75
C LEU A 8 2.63 4.88 2.23
N SER A 9 2.45 6.04 1.63
CA SER A 9 3.54 6.92 1.23
C SER A 9 3.19 8.35 1.61
N ASP A 10 4.19 9.10 2.06
CA ASP A 10 4.08 10.56 2.17
C ASP A 10 4.25 11.15 0.77
N PRO A 11 3.21 11.80 0.19
CA PRO A 11 3.30 12.35 -1.15
C PRO A 11 4.36 13.45 -1.30
N GLU A 12 4.76 14.14 -0.21
CA GLU A 12 5.85 15.13 -0.25
C GLU A 12 7.21 14.45 -0.38
N SER A 13 7.39 13.29 0.24
CA SER A 13 8.64 12.51 0.17
C SER A 13 8.70 11.61 -1.07
N TYR A 14 7.59 10.94 -1.38
CA TYR A 14 7.46 10.02 -2.48
C TYR A 14 6.00 9.95 -2.98
N HIS A 15 5.74 10.60 -4.11
CA HIS A 15 4.46 10.53 -4.79
C HIS A 15 4.39 9.31 -5.71
N TYR A 16 3.29 8.55 -5.70
CA TYR A 16 3.17 7.31 -6.48
C TYR A 16 3.31 7.50 -7.99
N ASP A 17 3.16 8.72 -8.51
CA ASP A 17 3.43 9.03 -9.92
C ASP A 17 4.87 8.73 -10.36
N ALA A 18 5.84 8.85 -9.46
CA ALA A 18 7.22 8.46 -9.73
C ALA A 18 7.31 6.97 -10.14
N LEU A 19 6.53 6.11 -9.49
CA LEU A 19 6.48 4.68 -9.81
C LEU A 19 5.92 4.41 -11.21
N PHE A 20 4.92 5.19 -11.64
CA PHE A 20 4.36 5.07 -12.99
C PHE A 20 5.36 5.47 -14.07
N GLN A 21 6.27 6.41 -13.78
CA GLN A 21 7.36 6.78 -14.69
C GLN A 21 8.47 5.72 -14.71
N LYS A 22 8.91 5.25 -13.53
CA LYS A 22 10.00 4.29 -13.37
C LYS A 22 9.63 2.85 -13.75
N LYS A 23 8.33 2.51 -13.80
CA LYS A 23 7.77 1.17 -14.10
C LYS A 23 8.09 0.07 -13.09
N ARG A 24 9.09 0.24 -12.23
CA ARG A 24 9.44 -0.67 -11.14
C ARG A 24 10.29 0.08 -10.13
N GLU A 25 10.07 -0.20 -8.84
CA GLU A 25 10.86 0.37 -7.76
C GLU A 25 10.98 -0.60 -6.59
N VAL A 26 12.10 -0.53 -5.87
CA VAL A 26 12.29 -1.24 -4.61
C VAL A 26 11.58 -0.45 -3.52
N TRP A 27 10.71 -1.11 -2.76
CA TRP A 27 10.01 -0.52 -1.62
C TRP A 27 10.82 -0.77 -0.35
N ASP A 28 11.76 0.13 -0.07
CA ASP A 28 12.82 0.00 0.93
C ASP A 28 12.63 0.85 2.20
N GLY A 29 11.77 1.87 2.16
CA GLY A 29 11.51 2.80 3.27
C GLY A 29 10.72 2.23 4.47
N VAL A 30 10.67 0.91 4.66
CA VAL A 30 9.82 0.26 5.68
C VAL A 30 10.67 -0.42 6.74
N PHE A 31 10.73 0.15 7.95
CA PHE A 31 11.57 -0.38 9.04
C PHE A 31 10.78 -0.93 10.25
N GLY A 32 9.49 -0.59 10.36
CA GLY A 32 8.69 -0.99 11.51
C GLY A 32 8.53 -2.52 11.62
N ALA A 33 8.76 -3.09 12.81
CA ALA A 33 8.76 -4.55 13.01
C ALA A 33 7.48 -5.26 12.53
N LEU A 34 6.31 -4.66 12.74
CA LEU A 34 5.05 -5.21 12.26
C LEU A 34 4.89 -5.07 10.74
N ALA A 35 5.35 -3.96 10.16
CA ALA A 35 5.36 -3.77 8.72
C ALA A 35 6.31 -4.77 8.04
N GLN A 36 7.47 -5.03 8.64
CA GLN A 36 8.44 -6.04 8.20
C GLN A 36 7.86 -7.45 8.23
N LYS A 37 7.05 -7.80 9.25
CA LYS A 37 6.29 -9.05 9.27
C LYS A 37 5.31 -9.15 8.10
N TYR A 38 4.60 -8.06 7.79
CA TYR A 38 3.69 -8.04 6.65
C TYR A 38 4.42 -8.11 5.31
N ILE A 39 5.55 -7.41 5.15
CA ILE A 39 6.40 -7.52 3.94
C ILE A 39 6.80 -8.97 3.71
N ALA A 40 7.26 -9.67 4.76
CA ALA A 40 7.64 -11.09 4.67
C ALA A 40 6.53 -12.00 4.13
N GLU A 41 5.27 -11.59 4.27
CA GLU A 41 4.10 -12.32 3.79
C GLU A 41 3.70 -11.99 2.34
N ILE A 42 4.28 -10.94 1.75
CA ILE A 42 3.97 -10.49 0.38
C ILE A 42 4.63 -11.43 -0.63
N LYS A 43 3.85 -11.83 -1.62
CA LYS A 43 4.31 -12.65 -2.74
C LYS A 43 4.18 -11.91 -4.06
N ARG A 44 5.03 -12.27 -5.01
CA ARG A 44 4.93 -11.80 -6.38
C ARG A 44 3.52 -12.05 -6.91
N GLY A 45 2.89 -11.01 -7.44
CA GLY A 45 1.52 -11.08 -7.94
C GLY A 45 0.43 -10.58 -6.99
N ASP A 46 0.76 -10.31 -5.73
CA ASP A 46 -0.18 -9.69 -4.80
C ASP A 46 -0.56 -8.27 -5.23
N ARG A 47 -1.78 -7.87 -4.87
CA ARG A 47 -2.35 -6.57 -5.22
C ARG A 47 -2.12 -5.58 -4.09
N ILE A 48 -1.75 -4.36 -4.45
CA ILE A 48 -1.40 -3.32 -3.51
C ILE A 48 -2.22 -2.07 -3.84
N LEU A 49 -2.80 -1.42 -2.84
CA LEU A 49 -3.35 -0.08 -2.96
C LEU A 49 -2.35 0.92 -2.38
N GLY A 50 -1.98 1.92 -3.17
CA GLY A 50 -1.15 3.03 -2.75
C GLY A 50 -2.00 4.10 -2.09
N TYR A 51 -1.68 4.45 -0.84
CA TYR A 51 -2.34 5.47 -0.05
C TYR A 51 -1.36 6.61 0.24
N HIS A 52 -1.73 7.83 -0.12
CA HIS A 52 -1.01 9.02 0.29
C HIS A 52 -1.41 9.41 1.71
N THR A 53 -0.42 9.60 2.59
CA THR A 53 -0.62 10.11 3.95
C THR A 53 -0.89 11.61 3.92
N ALA A 54 -0.75 12.30 5.06
CA ALA A 54 -0.87 13.76 5.06
C ALA A 54 0.08 14.38 4.03
N PRO A 55 -0.33 15.46 3.33
CA PRO A 55 -1.59 16.19 3.51
C PRO A 55 -2.82 15.59 2.82
N GLU A 56 -2.65 14.77 1.77
CA GLU A 56 -3.77 14.30 0.93
C GLU A 56 -4.72 13.31 1.63
N LYS A 57 -4.18 12.35 2.37
CA LYS A 57 -4.93 11.30 3.09
C LYS A 57 -5.93 10.57 2.19
N SER A 58 -5.47 9.94 1.11
CA SER A 58 -6.35 9.27 0.15
C SER A 58 -5.71 8.04 -0.49
N VAL A 59 -6.53 7.07 -0.92
CA VAL A 59 -6.06 5.98 -1.79
C VAL A 59 -5.96 6.52 -3.20
N TYR A 60 -4.77 6.44 -3.80
CA TYR A 60 -4.44 7.10 -5.06
C TYR A 60 -4.37 6.13 -6.25
N CYS A 61 -3.76 4.96 -6.06
CA CYS A 61 -3.50 4.04 -7.17
C CYS A 61 -3.53 2.57 -6.76
N GLU A 62 -3.63 1.70 -7.77
CA GLU A 62 -3.40 0.27 -7.67
C GLU A 62 -2.00 -0.08 -8.18
N LEU A 63 -1.29 -0.87 -7.41
CA LEU A 63 0.05 -1.37 -7.66
C LEU A 63 0.04 -2.90 -7.58
N ARG A 64 1.15 -3.52 -7.98
CA ARG A 64 1.35 -4.97 -7.90
C ARG A 64 2.72 -5.29 -7.35
N ALA A 65 2.82 -6.32 -6.53
CA ALA A 65 4.09 -6.89 -6.11
C ALA A 65 4.80 -7.54 -7.32
N ALA A 66 5.92 -6.94 -7.74
CA ALA A 66 6.75 -7.43 -8.84
C ALA A 66 7.66 -8.59 -8.40
N SER A 67 8.03 -8.62 -7.12
CA SER A 67 8.76 -9.69 -6.47
C SER A 67 8.11 -10.09 -5.14
N GLY A 68 8.55 -11.20 -4.54
CA GLY A 68 8.30 -11.48 -3.12
C GLY A 68 9.33 -10.76 -2.25
N ALA A 69 9.15 -10.79 -0.93
CA ALA A 69 10.11 -10.18 -0.02
C ALA A 69 11.50 -10.82 -0.10
N TYR A 70 12.53 -9.99 -0.09
CA TYR A 70 13.95 -10.37 -0.06
C TYR A 70 14.73 -9.41 0.85
N GLN A 71 15.90 -9.84 1.30
CA GLN A 71 16.77 -9.01 2.13
C GLN A 71 17.28 -7.81 1.33
N ASN A 72 17.20 -6.61 1.91
CA ASN A 72 17.75 -5.40 1.31
C ASN A 72 19.26 -5.58 1.08
N PRO A 73 19.73 -5.53 -0.18
CA PRO A 73 21.16 -5.70 -0.49
C PRO A 73 22.01 -4.52 -0.01
N GLU A 74 21.42 -3.35 0.24
CA GLU A 74 22.12 -2.15 0.70
C GLU A 74 22.33 -2.13 2.22
N LEU A 75 21.58 -2.96 2.96
CA LEU A 75 21.65 -3.02 4.42
C LEU A 75 22.22 -4.36 4.88
N LYS A 76 23.22 -4.28 5.75
CA LYS A 76 23.78 -5.47 6.44
C LYS A 76 22.81 -6.03 7.49
N GLU A 77 21.96 -5.17 8.05
CA GLU A 77 20.96 -5.54 9.04
C GLU A 77 19.73 -6.15 8.37
N LYS A 78 19.03 -7.04 9.10
CA LYS A 78 17.83 -7.71 8.57
C LYS A 78 16.73 -6.69 8.28
N ASN A 79 16.51 -6.42 6.99
CA ASN A 79 15.46 -5.54 6.50
C ASN A 79 14.93 -6.13 5.20
N LEU A 80 13.68 -6.56 5.20
CA LEU A 80 13.04 -7.12 4.02
C LEU A 80 12.45 -5.99 3.17
N VAL A 81 12.71 -6.09 1.87
CA VAL A 81 12.19 -5.20 0.85
C VAL A 81 11.54 -6.04 -0.25
N LEU A 82 10.78 -5.38 -1.09
CA LEU A 82 10.17 -6.01 -2.27
C LEU A 82 10.17 -5.01 -3.41
N GLU A 83 10.01 -5.50 -4.62
CA GLU A 83 9.79 -4.62 -5.76
C GLU A 83 8.31 -4.47 -6.03
N VAL A 84 7.91 -3.24 -6.30
CA VAL A 84 6.56 -2.87 -6.71
C VAL A 84 6.57 -2.41 -8.16
N ALA A 85 5.51 -2.75 -8.86
CA ALA A 85 5.24 -2.28 -10.22
C ALA A 85 3.93 -1.48 -10.24
N PRO A 86 3.82 -0.44 -11.08
CA PRO A 86 2.57 0.27 -11.27
C PRO A 86 1.53 -0.66 -11.87
N GLY A 87 0.31 -0.62 -11.33
CA GLY A 87 -0.85 -1.26 -11.92
C GLY A 87 -1.63 -0.23 -12.73
N ARG A 88 -2.52 0.50 -12.06
CA ARG A 88 -3.34 1.56 -12.65
C ARG A 88 -3.56 2.68 -11.67
N LYS A 89 -3.65 3.92 -12.15
CA LYS A 89 -4.18 5.02 -11.35
C LYS A 89 -5.67 4.85 -11.15
N LEU A 90 -6.18 5.21 -9.97
CA LEU A 90 -7.62 5.22 -9.74
C LEU A 90 -8.24 6.37 -10.55
N LYS A 91 -9.50 6.20 -10.99
CA LYS A 91 -10.22 7.27 -11.71
C LYS A 91 -10.38 8.52 -10.85
N ARG A 92 -10.66 8.30 -9.56
CA ARG A 92 -10.58 9.32 -8.52
C ARG A 92 -9.86 8.77 -7.30
N PRO A 93 -9.04 9.59 -6.61
CA PRO A 93 -8.56 9.24 -5.29
C PRO A 93 -9.70 9.07 -4.30
N VAL A 94 -9.61 8.10 -3.39
CA VAL A 94 -10.62 7.87 -2.36
C VAL A 94 -10.14 8.46 -1.04
N PRO A 95 -10.71 9.59 -0.57
CA PRO A 95 -10.22 10.28 0.61
C PRO A 95 -10.55 9.50 1.90
N LEU A 96 -9.74 9.72 2.93
CA LEU A 96 -9.88 9.09 4.25
C LEU A 96 -11.29 9.29 4.84
N ALA A 97 -11.90 10.44 4.62
CA ALA A 97 -13.27 10.73 5.07
C ALA A 97 -14.29 9.74 4.47
N GLU A 98 -14.17 9.41 3.18
CA GLU A 98 -15.04 8.43 2.53
C GLU A 98 -14.76 7.00 3.00
N LEU A 99 -13.48 6.67 3.24
CA LEU A 99 -13.12 5.35 3.78
C LEU A 99 -13.71 5.16 5.18
N LYS A 100 -13.64 6.18 6.04
CA LYS A 100 -14.19 6.15 7.40
C LYS A 100 -15.72 6.17 7.45
N ALA A 101 -16.37 6.82 6.48
CA ALA A 101 -17.82 6.87 6.40
C ALA A 101 -18.45 5.54 5.92
N ASN A 102 -17.64 4.60 5.41
CA ASN A 102 -18.13 3.35 4.87
C ASN A 102 -18.08 2.23 5.93
N PRO A 103 -19.23 1.68 6.36
CA PRO A 103 -19.26 0.65 7.41
C PRO A 103 -18.55 -0.65 7.00
N LYS A 104 -18.42 -0.91 5.68
CA LYS A 104 -17.69 -2.08 5.17
C LYS A 104 -16.18 -1.98 5.34
N LEU A 105 -15.66 -0.80 5.66
CA LEU A 105 -14.23 -0.50 5.81
C LEU A 105 -13.83 -0.21 7.26
N GLU A 106 -14.77 -0.26 8.21
CA GLU A 106 -14.49 0.00 9.63
C GLU A 106 -13.41 -0.92 10.23
N GLY A 107 -13.30 -2.14 9.70
CA GLY A 107 -12.30 -3.13 10.12
C GLY A 107 -10.88 -2.86 9.65
N MET A 108 -10.66 -1.84 8.81
CA MET A 108 -9.35 -1.57 8.22
C MET A 108 -8.31 -1.29 9.31
N LYS A 109 -7.16 -1.98 9.19
CA LYS A 109 -6.02 -1.77 10.11
C LYS A 109 -5.52 -0.32 10.10
N LEU A 110 -5.77 0.43 9.02
CA LEU A 110 -5.47 1.85 8.91
C LEU A 110 -6.09 2.69 10.05
N PHE A 111 -7.28 2.33 10.53
CA PHE A 111 -8.00 3.09 11.57
C PHE A 111 -7.70 2.61 12.98
N ARG A 112 -7.20 1.38 13.11
CA ARG A 112 -7.05 0.69 14.39
C ARG A 112 -5.82 1.14 15.18
N PHE A 113 -4.81 1.70 14.50
CA PHE A 113 -3.57 2.14 15.14
C PHE A 113 -3.49 3.67 15.20
N PHE A 114 -3.05 4.19 16.35
CA PHE A 114 -2.82 5.63 16.53
C PHE A 114 -1.74 6.17 15.57
N ARG A 115 -0.70 5.36 15.31
CA ARG A 115 0.27 5.60 14.24
C ARG A 115 0.02 4.58 13.13
N PRO A 116 -0.26 5.02 11.89
CA PRO A 116 -0.54 4.12 10.81
C PRO A 116 0.71 3.32 10.43
N ILE A 117 0.51 2.04 10.08
CA ILE A 117 1.60 1.13 9.70
C ILE A 117 1.85 1.30 8.20
N ALA A 118 3.10 1.47 7.80
CA ALA A 118 3.49 1.71 6.41
C ALA A 118 2.96 0.65 5.42
N VAL A 119 2.91 -0.61 5.85
CA VAL A 119 2.35 -1.73 5.09
C VAL A 119 1.32 -2.42 5.95
N SER A 120 0.12 -2.68 5.41
CA SER A 120 -0.90 -3.44 6.12
C SER A 120 -1.72 -4.33 5.19
N PRO A 121 -2.21 -5.49 5.67
CA PRO A 121 -3.08 -6.36 4.88
C PRO A 121 -4.48 -5.76 4.75
N LEU A 122 -5.10 -6.01 3.60
CA LEU A 122 -6.51 -5.77 3.32
C LEU A 122 -7.22 -7.09 3.07
N THR A 123 -8.46 -7.18 3.50
CA THR A 123 -9.37 -8.24 3.08
C THR A 123 -9.77 -8.02 1.61
N ALA A 124 -10.15 -9.09 0.94
CA ALA A 124 -10.64 -9.00 -0.44
C ALA A 124 -11.94 -8.16 -0.55
N ALA A 125 -12.74 -8.10 0.53
CA ALA A 125 -13.94 -7.29 0.60
C ALA A 125 -13.60 -5.79 0.67
N GLU A 126 -12.70 -5.39 1.57
CA GLU A 126 -12.23 -4.00 1.70
C GLU A 126 -11.61 -3.51 0.40
N TYR A 127 -10.72 -4.31 -0.20
CA TYR A 127 -10.07 -3.96 -1.46
C TYR A 127 -11.09 -3.69 -2.58
N LYS A 128 -12.08 -4.58 -2.75
CA LYS A 128 -13.15 -4.40 -3.77
C LYS A 128 -14.00 -3.17 -3.49
N GLU A 129 -14.32 -2.91 -2.23
CA GLU A 129 -15.13 -1.76 -1.84
C GLU A 129 -14.39 -0.43 -2.09
N ILE A 130 -13.09 -0.36 -1.82
CA ILE A 130 -12.27 0.81 -2.15
C ILE A 130 -12.25 1.04 -3.67
N LEU A 131 -12.05 -0.01 -4.47
CA LEU A 131 -12.11 0.11 -5.93
C LEU A 131 -13.49 0.55 -6.44
N ARG A 132 -14.56 0.11 -5.78
CA ARG A 132 -15.94 0.54 -6.08
C ARG A 132 -16.11 2.03 -5.80
N LEU A 133 -15.61 2.52 -4.66
CA LEU A 133 -15.63 3.95 -4.33
C LEU A 133 -14.82 4.76 -5.35
N ALA A 134 -13.65 4.27 -5.76
CA ALA A 134 -12.78 4.90 -6.73
C ALA A 134 -13.33 4.96 -8.16
N SER A 135 -14.39 4.20 -8.44
CA SER A 135 -15.04 4.10 -9.76
C SER A 135 -16.36 4.85 -9.85
N ARG A 136 -16.80 5.48 -8.75
CA ARG A 136 -17.91 6.45 -8.74
C ARG A 136 -17.48 7.74 -9.40
#